data_AF-A0A967WG02-F1
#
_entry.id   AF-A0A967WG02-F1
#
_cell.length_a   1.000
_cell.length_b   1.000
_cell.length_c   1.000
_cell.angle_alpha   90.00
_cell.angle_beta   90.00
_cell.angle_gamma   90.00
#
_symmetry.space_group_name_H-M   'P 1'
#
loop_
_entity.id
_entity.type
_entity.pdbx_description
1 polymer ?
#
loop_
_entity_poly.entity_id
_entity_poly.type
_entity_poly.pdbx_seq_one_letter_code
_entity_poly.pdbx_strand_id
1 'polypeptide(L)'
;TYVCADDAHGTPIMLRAQQEGITPEALIAKTYDEHYADFQAFAVAFDNYHSTHSEENRHFSETIYRRNRDAGHTTKRTISQAFDPEKQMFLP
;
A
#
# COMPACT_ATOMS: atom_id res chain seq x y z
N THR A 1 21.90 0.49 -10.63
CA THR A 1 20.45 0.68 -10.63
C THR A 1 20.04 1.27 -9.30
N TYR A 2 19.52 2.48 -9.31
CA TYR A 2 18.93 3.18 -8.18
C TYR A 2 17.41 3.11 -8.29
N VAL A 3 16.76 2.48 -7.31
CA VAL A 3 15.32 2.16 -7.37
C VAL A 3 14.60 2.78 -6.19
N CYS A 4 13.35 3.18 -6.41
CA CYS A 4 12.43 3.61 -5.37
C CYS A 4 10.98 3.36 -5.81
N ALA A 5 10.04 3.47 -4.89
CA ALA A 5 8.63 3.34 -5.18
C ALA A 5 7.80 4.00 -4.09
N ASP A 6 6.56 4.36 -4.43
CA ASP A 6 5.57 4.76 -3.44
C ASP A 6 4.98 3.56 -2.70
N ASP A 7 4.92 3.69 -1.38
CA ASP A 7 4.08 2.82 -0.55
C ASP A 7 2.62 3.31 -0.63
N ALA A 8 1.77 2.47 -1.20
CA ALA A 8 0.43 2.80 -1.64
C ALA A 8 -0.64 1.97 -0.90
N HIS A 9 -0.29 1.38 0.26
CA HIS A 9 -1.21 0.58 1.06
C HIS A 9 -1.32 1.04 2.52
N GLY A 10 -2.37 0.56 3.20
CA GLY A 10 -2.57 0.75 4.63
C GLY A 10 -3.74 1.67 4.99
N THR A 11 -4.15 1.60 6.26
CA THR A 11 -5.28 2.37 6.81
C THR A 11 -5.20 3.88 6.55
N PRO A 12 -4.01 4.54 6.67
CA PRO A 12 -3.94 5.99 6.47
C PRO A 12 -4.42 6.44 5.09
N ILE A 13 -4.13 5.68 4.03
CA ILE A 13 -4.55 5.98 2.66
C ILE A 13 -6.06 5.91 2.52
N MET A 14 -6.68 4.86 3.04
CA MET A 14 -8.14 4.69 3.05
C MET A 14 -8.83 5.85 3.81
N LEU A 15 -8.32 6.22 4.99
CA LEU A 15 -8.89 7.31 5.79
C LEU A 15 -8.75 8.66 5.10
N ARG A 16 -7.59 8.95 4.50
CA ARG A 16 -7.36 10.19 3.77
C ARG A 16 -8.22 10.28 2.52
N ALA A 17 -8.34 9.19 1.76
CA ALA A 17 -9.21 9.14 0.58
C ALA A 17 -10.67 9.39 0.95
N GLN A 18 -11.15 8.80 2.05
CA GLN A 18 -12.49 9.05 2.59
C GLN A 18 -12.69 10.52 3.00
N GLN A 19 -11.70 11.13 3.66
CA GLN A 19 -11.75 12.55 4.04
C GLN A 19 -11.80 13.48 2.83
N GLU A 20 -11.05 13.15 1.77
CA GLU A 20 -11.01 13.90 0.51
C GLU A 20 -12.20 13.57 -0.42
N GLY A 21 -13.02 12.57 -0.09
CA GLY A 21 -14.17 12.16 -0.89
C GLY A 21 -13.79 11.51 -2.23
N ILE A 22 -12.60 10.92 -2.31
CA ILE A 22 -12.05 10.26 -3.51
C ILE A 22 -11.77 8.78 -3.24
N THR A 23 -11.49 8.02 -4.29
CA THR A 23 -11.05 6.62 -4.12
C THR A 23 -9.60 6.57 -3.63
N PRO A 24 -9.20 5.52 -2.89
CA PRO A 24 -7.79 5.28 -2.55
C PRO A 24 -6.87 5.29 -3.77
N GLU A 25 -7.32 4.70 -4.89
CA GLU A 25 -6.57 4.64 -6.14
C GLU A 25 -6.34 6.05 -6.74
N ALA A 26 -7.34 6.92 -6.66
CA ALA A 26 -7.19 8.31 -7.10
C ALA A 26 -6.22 9.09 -6.21
N LEU A 27 -6.25 8.85 -4.90
CA LEU A 27 -5.33 9.48 -3.95
C LEU A 27 -3.88 9.07 -4.21
N ILE A 28 -3.60 7.78 -4.39
CA ILE A 28 -2.24 7.29 -4.62
C ILE A 28 -1.71 7.73 -6.00
N ALA A 29 -2.57 7.80 -7.02
CA ALA A 29 -2.17 8.29 -8.34
C ALA A 29 -1.76 9.77 -8.29
N LYS A 30 -2.56 10.61 -7.61
CA LYS A 30 -2.23 12.01 -7.40
C LYS A 30 -0.94 12.19 -6.59
N THR A 31 -0.80 11.44 -5.50
CA THR A 31 0.39 11.50 -4.64
C THR A 31 1.66 11.10 -5.40
N TYR A 32 1.56 10.09 -6.27
CA TYR A 32 2.68 9.65 -7.11
C TYR A 32 3.17 10.76 -8.04
N ASP A 33 2.25 11.47 -8.70
CA ASP A 33 2.60 12.58 -9.57
C ASP A 33 3.27 13.74 -8.79
N GLU A 34 2.77 14.03 -7.59
CA GLU A 34 3.35 15.03 -6.68
C GLU A 34 4.77 14.65 -6.25
N HIS A 35 4.98 13.42 -5.76
CA HIS A 35 6.29 12.91 -5.37
C HIS A 35 7.27 12.90 -6.54
N TYR A 36 6.83 12.44 -7.72
CA TYR A 36 7.69 12.41 -8.90
C TYR A 36 8.15 13.82 -9.30
N ALA A 37 7.24 14.81 -9.26
CA ALA A 37 7.59 16.21 -9.54
C ALA A 37 8.60 16.76 -8.52
N ASP A 38 8.42 16.47 -7.23
CA ASP A 38 9.33 16.89 -6.17
C ASP A 38 10.72 16.28 -6.36
N PHE A 39 10.82 14.97 -6.63
CA PHE A 39 12.11 14.33 -6.87
C PHE A 39 12.86 14.95 -8.06
N GLN A 40 12.16 15.26 -9.15
CA GLN A 40 12.76 15.97 -10.28
C GLN A 40 13.26 17.37 -9.87
N ALA A 41 12.49 18.11 -9.07
CA ALA A 41 12.88 19.44 -8.58
C ALA A 41 14.11 19.39 -7.66
N PHE A 42 14.27 18.33 -6.88
CA PHE A 42 15.45 18.08 -6.04
C PHE A 42 16.62 17.40 -6.77
N ALA A 43 16.52 17.23 -8.10
CA ALA A 43 17.51 16.52 -8.91
C ALA A 43 17.80 15.09 -8.44
N VAL A 44 16.79 14.42 -7.87
CA VAL A 44 16.83 13.00 -7.50
C VAL A 44 16.34 12.18 -8.68
N ALA A 45 17.26 11.52 -9.38
CA ALA A 45 16.96 10.69 -10.55
C ALA A 45 17.08 9.21 -10.21
N PHE A 46 15.95 8.50 -10.20
CA PHE A 46 15.90 7.04 -10.08
C PHE A 46 16.00 6.39 -11.47
N ASP A 47 16.67 5.25 -11.55
CA ASP A 47 16.66 4.40 -12.75
C ASP A 47 15.29 3.71 -12.91
N ASN A 48 14.58 3.47 -11.81
CA ASN A 48 13.22 2.96 -11.78
C ASN A 48 12.48 3.51 -10.55
N TYR A 49 11.43 4.30 -10.79
CA TYR A 49 10.53 4.78 -9.75
C TYR A 49 9.12 4.21 -9.99
N HIS A 50 8.62 3.41 -9.04
CA HIS A 50 7.40 2.63 -9.24
C HIS A 50 6.40 2.78 -8.10
N SER A 51 5.42 1.88 -8.00
CA SER A 51 4.46 1.84 -6.89
C SER A 51 4.34 0.41 -6.37
N THR A 52 4.14 0.28 -5.05
CA THR A 52 3.76 -0.99 -4.44
C THR A 52 2.36 -1.45 -4.89
N HIS A 53 1.50 -0.55 -5.38
CA HIS A 53 0.20 -0.89 -5.95
C HIS A 53 0.34 -1.32 -7.43
N SER A 54 0.94 -2.49 -7.63
CA SER A 54 1.17 -3.09 -8.94
C SER A 54 0.87 -4.59 -8.95
N GLU A 55 0.55 -5.13 -10.12
CA GLU A 55 0.26 -6.56 -10.26
C GLU A 55 1.44 -7.45 -9.91
N GLU A 56 2.66 -7.03 -10.26
CA GLU A 56 3.89 -7.75 -9.93
C GLU A 56 4.15 -7.77 -8.42
N ASN A 57 4.00 -6.62 -7.75
CA ASN A 57 4.19 -6.58 -6.29
C ASN A 57 3.15 -7.45 -5.58
N ARG A 58 1.89 -7.44 -6.03
CA ARG A 58 0.85 -8.35 -5.51
C ARG A 58 1.27 -9.81 -5.69
N HIS A 59 1.70 -10.19 -6.90
CA HIS A 59 2.13 -11.55 -7.20
C HIS A 59 3.26 -12.03 -6.28
N PHE A 60 4.32 -11.23 -6.13
CA PHE A 60 5.46 -11.60 -5.31
C PHE A 60 5.15 -11.59 -3.82
N SER A 61 4.40 -10.59 -3.34
CA SER A 61 3.97 -10.50 -1.94
C SER A 61 3.13 -11.71 -1.54
N GLU A 62 2.15 -12.09 -2.37
CA GLU A 62 1.35 -13.30 -2.14
C GLU A 62 2.21 -14.57 -2.19
N THR A 63 3.15 -14.66 -3.13
CA THR A 63 4.04 -15.81 -3.26
C THR A 63 4.89 -16.00 -2.02
N ILE A 64 5.49 -14.93 -1.50
CA ILE A 64 6.30 -14.94 -0.28
C ILE A 64 5.44 -15.36 0.92
N TYR A 65 4.25 -14.77 1.07
CA TYR A 65 3.32 -15.14 2.14
C TYR A 65 2.97 -16.64 2.09
N ARG A 66 2.54 -17.14 0.92
CA ARG A 66 2.14 -18.54 0.74
C ARG A 66 3.29 -19.50 1.04
N ARG A 67 4.51 -19.20 0.58
CA ARG A 67 5.70 -20.03 0.87
C ARG A 67 5.99 -20.10 2.38
N ASN A 68 5.94 -18.97 3.09
CA ASN A 68 6.13 -18.96 4.54
C ASN A 68 5.04 -19.73 5.27
N ARG A 69 3.78 -19.58 4.83
CA ARG A 69 2.64 -20.32 5.39
C ARG A 69 2.81 -21.83 5.21
N ASP A 70 3.14 -22.26 3.99
CA ASP A 70 3.22 -23.68 3.62
C ASP A 70 4.46 -24.35 4.25
N ALA A 71 5.52 -23.60 4.53
CA ALA A 71 6.68 -24.04 5.30
C ALA A 71 6.46 -24.06 6.83
N GLY A 72 5.27 -23.67 7.32
CA GLY A 72 4.95 -23.67 8.75
C GLY A 72 5.55 -22.50 9.54
N HIS A 73 6.03 -21.44 8.88
CA HIS A 73 6.59 -20.25 9.52
C HIS A 73 5.54 -19.23 9.98
N THR A 74 4.25 -19.51 9.77
CA THR A 74 3.15 -18.63 10.18
C THR A 74 2.22 -19.33 11.16
N THR A 75 1.75 -18.63 12.18
CA THR A 75 0.71 -19.12 13.10
C THR A 75 -0.60 -18.37 12.88
N LYS A 76 -1.74 -19.06 13.00
CA LYS A 76 -3.07 -18.43 13.00
C LYS A 76 -3.58 -18.28 14.42
N ARG A 77 -4.21 -17.15 14.73
CA ARG A 77 -4.80 -16.86 16.04
C ARG A 77 -6.15 -16.19 15.84
N THR A 78 -7.12 -16.56 16.66
CA THR A 78 -8.38 -15.81 16.78
C THR A 78 -8.15 -14.65 17.71
N ILE A 79 -8.56 -13.45 17.31
CA ILE A 79 -8.46 -12.23 18.10
C ILE A 79 -9.82 -11.55 18.19
N SER A 80 -10.03 -10.80 19.27
CA SER A 80 -11.12 -9.83 19.35
C SER A 80 -10.65 -8.51 18.76
N GLN A 81 -11.42 -7.93 17.86
CA GLN A 81 -11.10 -6.66 17.22
C GLN A 81 -12.30 -5.71 17.33
N ALA A 82 -12.03 -4.41 17.43
CA ALA A 82 -13.06 -3.40 17.40
C ALA A 82 -13.74 -3.35 16.02
N PHE A 83 -15.06 -3.20 15.99
CA PHE A 83 -15.86 -3.18 14.77
C PHE A 83 -16.85 -2.02 14.82
N ASP A 84 -16.93 -1.26 13.73
CA ASP A 84 -17.89 -0.19 13.53
C ASP A 84 -19.13 -0.76 12.80
N PRO A 85 -20.30 -0.87 13.48
CA PRO A 85 -21.50 -1.42 12.87
C PRO A 85 -22.20 -0.45 11.92
N GLU A 86 -21.92 0.85 11.96
CA GLU A 86 -22.51 1.81 11.01
C GLU A 86 -21.76 1.76 9.68
N LYS A 87 -20.43 1.70 9.74
CA LYS A 87 -19.56 1.64 8.55
C LYS A 87 -19.28 0.22 8.06
N GLN A 88 -19.72 -0.81 8.81
CA GLN A 88 -19.54 -2.23 8.50
C GLN A 88 -18.07 -2.62 8.28
N MET A 89 -17.17 -2.14 9.15
CA MET A 89 -15.73 -2.37 9.03
C MET A 89 -15.04 -2.60 10.37
N PHE A 90 -13.94 -3.36 10.35
CA PHE A 90 -13.05 -3.46 11.50
C PHE A 90 -12.22 -2.20 11.64
N LEU A 91 -11.95 -1.81 12.89
CA LEU A 91 -11.06 -0.71 13.21
C LEU A 91 -9.65 -1.29 13.44
N PRO A 92 -8.69 -0.98 12.56
CA PRO A 92 -7.31 -1.44 12.67
C PRO A 92 -6.51 -0.68 13.74
#